data_AF-A0A7V6HC23-F1
#
_entry.id   AF-A0A7V6HC23-F1
#
_cell.length_a   1.000
_cell.length_b   1.000
_cell.length_c   1.000
_cell.angle_alpha   90.00
_cell.angle_beta   90.00
_cell.angle_gamma   90.00
#
_symmetry.space_group_name_H-M   'P 1'
#
loop_
_entity.id
_entity.type
_entity.pdbx_description
1 polymer ?
#
loop_
_entity_poly.entity_id
_entity_poly.type
_entity_poly.pdbx_seq_one_letter_code
_entity_poly.pdbx_strand_id
1 'polypeptide(L)'
;MKRAILIVLDSVGVGAQPDAAEYGDEGANTLLHLYLKEKPQLPNLERMGLLQVVKSTTSDKAELPSGGPVQGAFGRALAKAAGKDTTTGHWEIAGHILNTPFPTYPHGFPEEILIPFREQTKRGVIANVPASGTEIIEKHGAEHMETGDLIVYTSADSVFQIAAHEDVVPIEMLYRY
;
A
#
# COMPACT_ATOMS: atom_id res chain seq x y z
N MET A 1 -5.64 -27.79 17.69
CA MET A 1 -5.99 -26.35 17.75
C MET A 1 -7.39 -26.18 17.15
N LYS A 2 -8.35 -25.52 17.81
CA LYS A 2 -9.75 -25.42 17.31
C LYS A 2 -10.04 -24.11 16.55
N ARG A 3 -9.25 -23.06 16.79
CA ARG A 3 -9.36 -21.73 16.18
C ARG A 3 -7.97 -21.13 16.05
N ALA A 4 -7.75 -20.38 14.97
CA ALA A 4 -6.61 -19.50 14.81
C ALA A 4 -7.12 -18.06 14.66
N ILE A 5 -6.41 -17.09 15.24
CA ILE A 5 -6.70 -15.66 15.09
C ILE A 5 -5.48 -15.07 14.40
N LEU A 6 -5.69 -14.57 13.19
CA LEU A 6 -4.67 -13.87 12.41
C LEU A 6 -4.93 -12.37 12.50
N ILE A 7 -3.92 -11.61 12.89
CA ILE A 7 -3.94 -10.15 12.96
C ILE A 7 -2.84 -9.65 12.05
N VAL A 8 -3.20 -8.87 11.03
CA VAL A 8 -2.25 -8.19 10.13
C VAL A 8 -2.15 -6.74 10.58
N LEU A 9 -0.95 -6.30 10.96
CA LEU A 9 -0.65 -4.90 11.16
C LEU A 9 -0.10 -4.36 9.84
N ASP A 10 -0.98 -3.72 9.05
CA ASP A 10 -0.65 -3.33 7.69
C ASP A 10 0.55 -2.39 7.64
N SER A 11 1.45 -2.57 6.67
CA SER A 11 2.71 -1.86 6.46
C SER A 11 3.78 -1.95 7.56
N VAL A 12 3.58 -2.74 8.63
CA VAL A 12 4.53 -2.84 9.76
C VAL A 12 5.72 -3.76 9.45
N GLY A 13 6.65 -3.25 8.64
CA GLY A 13 7.85 -3.97 8.19
C GLY A 13 8.97 -4.12 9.24
N VAL A 14 9.76 -5.19 9.12
CA VAL A 14 10.91 -5.54 10.00
C VAL A 14 12.21 -5.72 9.19
N GLY A 15 12.61 -4.65 8.53
CA GLY A 15 13.87 -4.56 7.77
C GLY A 15 13.76 -5.04 6.32
N ALA A 16 14.68 -4.54 5.50
CA ALA A 16 14.75 -4.81 4.08
C ALA A 16 14.91 -6.32 3.79
N GLN A 17 14.29 -6.75 2.69
CA GLN A 17 14.49 -8.08 2.11
C GLN A 17 15.76 -8.11 1.23
N PRO A 18 16.31 -9.30 0.91
CA PRO A 18 17.48 -9.42 0.05
C PRO A 18 17.32 -8.77 -1.33
N ASP A 19 16.09 -8.72 -1.84
CA ASP A 19 15.67 -8.15 -3.13
C ASP A 19 15.22 -6.69 -3.04
N ALA A 20 15.35 -6.03 -1.89
CA ALA A 20 14.83 -4.66 -1.68
C ALA A 20 15.37 -3.62 -2.69
N ALA A 21 16.56 -3.84 -3.24
CA ALA A 21 17.14 -3.01 -4.30
C ALA A 21 16.29 -2.97 -5.58
N GLU A 22 15.63 -4.09 -5.93
CA GLU A 22 14.73 -4.17 -7.09
C GLU A 22 13.50 -3.27 -6.94
N TYR A 23 13.17 -2.92 -5.70
CA TYR A 23 12.03 -2.05 -5.35
C TYR A 23 12.44 -0.64 -4.93
N GLY A 24 13.74 -0.31 -4.95
CA GLY A 24 14.28 0.96 -4.49
C GLY A 24 14.22 1.17 -2.97
N ASP A 25 14.09 0.09 -2.20
CA ASP A 25 13.86 0.12 -0.73
C ASP A 25 15.11 -0.30 0.07
N GLU A 26 16.32 -0.10 -0.48
CA GLU A 26 17.55 -0.41 0.24
C GLU A 26 17.62 0.33 1.58
N GLY A 27 17.87 -0.41 2.65
CA GLY A 27 17.92 0.14 4.01
C GLY A 27 16.55 0.41 4.66
N ALA A 28 15.43 0.10 4.00
CA ALA A 28 14.11 0.25 4.61
C ALA A 28 13.97 -0.61 5.87
N ASN A 29 13.56 -0.01 6.99
CA ASN A 29 13.30 -0.73 8.23
C ASN A 29 12.27 0.02 9.11
N THR A 30 10.98 -0.16 8.81
CA THR A 30 9.88 0.57 9.44
C THR A 30 9.92 0.53 10.96
N LEU A 31 9.92 -0.67 11.56
CA LEU A 31 9.89 -0.78 13.01
C LEU A 31 11.18 -0.32 13.69
N LEU A 32 12.36 -0.61 13.12
CA LEU A 32 13.61 -0.11 13.70
C LEU A 32 13.63 1.42 13.72
N HIS A 33 13.33 2.06 12.59
CA HIS A 33 13.32 3.51 12.50
C HIS A 33 12.26 4.13 13.42
N LEU A 34 11.09 3.48 13.58
CA LEU A 34 10.09 3.87 14.55
C LEU A 34 10.62 3.79 16.00
N TYR A 35 11.26 2.69 16.38
CA TYR A 35 11.81 2.53 17.74
C TYR A 35 12.90 3.56 18.06
N LEU A 36 13.77 3.86 17.09
CA LEU A 36 14.84 4.84 17.27
C LEU A 36 14.29 6.27 17.37
N LYS A 37 13.31 6.60 16.53
CA LYS A 37 12.76 7.97 16.44
C LYS A 37 11.73 8.27 17.52
N GLU A 38 10.70 7.44 17.63
CA GLU A 38 9.52 7.73 18.46
C GLU A 38 9.56 7.03 19.83
N LYS A 39 10.45 6.05 20.01
CA LYS A 39 10.63 5.28 21.25
C LYS A 39 9.28 4.81 21.85
N PRO A 40 8.41 4.16 21.06
CA PRO A 40 7.07 3.79 21.50
C PRO A 40 7.15 2.74 22.61
N GLN A 41 6.16 2.76 23.51
CA GLN A 41 6.00 1.75 24.56
C GLN A 41 4.99 0.70 24.11
N LEU A 42 5.46 -0.49 23.71
CA LEU A 42 4.61 -1.55 23.18
C LEU A 42 4.69 -2.84 24.04
N PRO A 43 4.49 -2.77 25.37
CA PRO A 43 4.83 -3.85 26.30
C PRO A 43 4.13 -5.18 25.98
N ASN A 44 2.91 -5.14 25.43
CA ASN A 44 2.18 -6.35 25.04
C ASN A 44 2.80 -7.02 23.81
N LEU A 45 3.16 -6.24 22.78
CA LEU A 45 3.80 -6.77 21.56
C LEU A 45 5.25 -7.19 21.84
N GLU A 46 5.95 -6.49 22.72
CA GLU A 46 7.29 -6.86 23.20
C GLU A 46 7.27 -8.22 23.91
N ARG A 47 6.28 -8.48 24.78
CA ARG A 47 6.07 -9.80 25.39
C ARG A 47 5.74 -10.88 24.38
N MET A 48 5.14 -10.53 23.24
CA MET A 48 4.91 -11.45 22.12
C MET A 48 6.16 -11.66 21.24
N GLY A 49 7.25 -10.93 21.48
CA GLY A 49 8.53 -11.10 20.79
C GLY A 49 8.84 -10.04 19.72
N LEU A 50 8.00 -9.01 19.54
CA LEU A 50 8.20 -7.97 18.52
C LEU A 50 9.60 -7.34 18.58
N LEU A 51 10.06 -6.97 19.77
CA LEU A 51 11.36 -6.35 19.95
C LEU A 51 12.53 -7.28 19.63
N GLN A 52 12.37 -8.60 19.80
CA GLN A 52 13.41 -9.56 19.39
C GLN A 52 13.54 -9.60 17.87
N VAL A 53 12.42 -9.52 17.15
CA VAL A 53 12.41 -9.41 15.68
C VAL A 53 13.06 -8.11 15.23
N VAL A 54 12.76 -6.98 15.88
CA VAL A 54 13.42 -5.70 15.55
C VAL A 54 14.93 -5.77 15.80
N LYS A 55 15.35 -6.29 16.96
CA LYS A 55 16.77 -6.46 17.29
C LYS A 55 17.52 -7.41 16.35
N SER A 56 16.84 -8.34 15.67
CA SER A 56 17.50 -9.21 14.69
C SER A 56 17.80 -8.51 13.36
N THR A 57 17.30 -7.29 13.16
CA THR A 57 17.45 -6.53 11.90
C THR A 57 18.58 -5.50 11.94
N THR A 58 19.27 -5.36 13.07
CA THR A 58 20.35 -4.39 13.27
C THR A 58 21.47 -4.96 14.14
N SER A 59 22.71 -4.57 13.84
CA SER A 59 23.86 -4.83 14.68
C SER A 59 23.94 -3.85 15.86
N ASP A 60 23.45 -2.62 15.69
CA ASP A 60 23.39 -1.61 16.75
C ASP A 60 22.08 -1.71 17.52
N LYS A 61 22.20 -2.03 18.81
CA LYS A 61 21.09 -2.25 19.72
C LYS A 61 21.13 -1.29 20.91
N ALA A 62 22.06 -0.34 20.94
CA ALA A 62 22.33 0.49 22.11
C ALA A 62 21.11 1.36 22.48
N GLU A 63 20.39 1.86 21.48
CA GLU A 63 19.22 2.72 21.67
C GLU A 63 17.89 1.94 21.77
N LEU A 64 17.91 0.63 21.53
CA LEU A 64 16.71 -0.20 21.61
C LEU A 64 16.42 -0.61 23.07
N PRO A 65 15.14 -0.69 23.49
CA PRO A 65 14.78 -1.15 24.83
C PRO A 65 15.43 -2.51 25.15
N SER A 66 15.77 -2.77 26.41
CA SER A 66 16.28 -4.09 26.83
C SER A 66 15.27 -5.21 26.55
N GLY A 67 13.98 -4.89 26.69
CA GLY A 67 12.87 -5.82 26.52
C GLY A 67 12.57 -6.63 27.77
N GLY A 68 11.51 -7.42 27.72
CA GLY A 68 11.09 -8.34 28.77
C GLY A 68 11.10 -9.81 28.32
N PRO A 69 10.68 -10.74 29.21
CA PRO A 69 10.55 -12.15 28.85
C PRO A 69 9.51 -12.34 27.74
N VAL A 70 9.88 -13.13 26.72
CA VAL A 70 9.01 -13.45 25.59
C VAL A 70 8.14 -14.66 25.94
N GLN A 71 6.86 -14.61 25.56
CA GLN A 71 5.85 -15.60 25.94
C GLN A 71 5.30 -16.41 24.76
N GLY A 72 5.86 -16.22 23.56
CA GLY A 72 5.42 -16.90 22.34
C GLY A 72 6.57 -17.16 21.38
N ALA A 73 6.25 -17.86 20.29
CA ALA A 73 7.16 -17.99 19.16
C ALA A 73 7.17 -16.68 18.37
N PHE A 74 8.34 -16.30 17.88
CA PHE A 74 8.54 -15.10 17.08
C PHE A 74 9.46 -15.41 15.90
N GLY A 75 9.37 -14.60 14.85
CA GLY A 75 10.19 -14.72 13.67
C GLY A 75 9.87 -13.63 12.67
N ARG A 76 10.60 -13.68 11.55
CA ARG A 76 10.40 -12.84 10.37
C ARG A 76 10.12 -13.77 9.19
N ALA A 77 9.15 -13.39 8.36
CA ALA A 77 8.93 -14.03 7.07
C ALA A 77 9.56 -13.17 5.96
N LEU A 78 9.98 -13.83 4.88
CA LEU A 78 10.35 -13.17 3.62
C LEU A 78 9.19 -13.39 2.65
N ALA A 79 8.75 -12.33 1.98
CA ALA A 79 7.75 -12.46 0.92
C ALA A 79 8.40 -13.13 -0.30
N LYS A 80 7.65 -13.97 -0.99
CA LYS A 80 8.07 -14.65 -2.22
C LYS A 80 7.37 -14.10 -3.46
N ALA A 81 6.19 -13.53 -3.28
CA ALA A 81 5.44 -12.99 -4.39
C ALA A 81 6.19 -11.81 -5.03
N ALA A 82 6.09 -11.71 -6.35
CA ALA A 82 6.55 -10.55 -7.08
C ALA A 82 5.54 -9.41 -6.85
N GLY A 83 5.92 -8.40 -6.07
CA GLY A 83 5.06 -7.28 -5.70
C GLY A 83 5.11 -6.95 -4.20
N LYS A 84 4.89 -5.68 -3.87
CA LYS A 84 4.86 -5.16 -2.49
C LYS A 84 3.54 -4.46 -2.12
N ASP A 85 2.51 -4.62 -2.95
CA ASP A 85 1.18 -4.06 -2.70
C ASP A 85 0.38 -4.89 -1.68
N THR A 86 -0.64 -4.27 -1.11
CA THR A 86 -1.51 -4.86 -0.09
C THR A 86 -2.14 -6.18 -0.54
N THR A 87 -2.61 -6.27 -1.79
CA THR A 87 -3.31 -7.45 -2.30
C THR A 87 -2.36 -8.63 -2.42
N THR A 88 -1.18 -8.40 -3.01
CA THR A 88 -0.13 -9.42 -3.16
C THR A 88 0.28 -10.01 -1.82
N GLY A 89 0.53 -9.16 -0.80
CA GLY A 89 0.91 -9.63 0.54
C GLY A 89 -0.19 -10.46 1.22
N HIS A 90 -1.45 -10.04 1.13
CA HIS A 90 -2.57 -10.78 1.72
C HIS A 90 -2.83 -12.12 1.01
N TRP A 91 -2.66 -12.17 -0.31
CA TRP A 91 -2.78 -13.41 -1.08
C TRP A 91 -1.70 -14.41 -0.70
N GLU A 92 -0.45 -13.97 -0.51
CA GLU A 92 0.64 -14.85 -0.07
C GLU A 92 0.40 -15.40 1.34
N ILE A 93 -0.08 -14.56 2.27
CA ILE A 93 -0.48 -15.00 3.62
C ILE A 93 -1.58 -16.08 3.55
N ALA A 94 -2.49 -15.98 2.57
CA ALA A 94 -3.54 -16.98 2.32
C ALA A 94 -3.07 -18.20 1.50
N GLY A 95 -1.79 -18.26 1.10
CA GLY A 95 -1.18 -19.40 0.42
C GLY A 95 -1.09 -19.27 -1.11
N HIS A 96 -1.30 -18.08 -1.67
CA HIS A 96 -1.19 -17.83 -3.11
C HIS A 96 0.00 -16.92 -3.43
N ILE A 97 0.97 -17.45 -4.16
CA ILE A 97 2.18 -16.70 -4.55
C ILE A 97 1.98 -16.16 -5.97
N LEU A 98 1.93 -14.83 -6.09
CA LEU A 98 1.93 -14.15 -7.39
C LEU A 98 3.35 -14.10 -7.94
N ASN A 99 3.54 -14.61 -9.17
CA ASN A 99 4.84 -14.51 -9.86
C ASN A 99 4.96 -13.24 -10.71
N THR A 100 3.86 -12.53 -10.90
CA THR A 100 3.78 -11.30 -11.70
C THR A 100 3.10 -10.24 -10.85
N PRO A 101 3.77 -9.10 -10.60
CA PRO A 101 3.20 -8.04 -9.78
C PRO A 101 2.04 -7.37 -10.50
N PHE A 102 1.12 -6.81 -9.74
CA PHE A 102 0.17 -5.86 -10.30
C PHE A 102 0.91 -4.59 -10.78
N PRO A 103 0.49 -4.00 -11.92
CA PRO A 103 1.12 -2.78 -12.41
C PRO A 103 0.77 -1.59 -11.52
N THR A 104 1.77 -0.78 -11.17
CA THR A 104 1.58 0.53 -10.54
C THR A 104 1.81 1.65 -11.56
N TYR A 105 1.20 2.82 -11.34
CA TYR A 105 1.19 3.91 -12.31
C TYR A 105 1.73 5.24 -11.74
N PRO A 106 3.01 5.31 -11.33
CA PRO A 106 3.58 6.49 -10.68
C PRO A 106 3.61 7.75 -11.56
N HIS A 107 3.39 7.60 -12.87
CA HIS A 107 3.33 8.68 -13.86
C HIS A 107 1.97 8.76 -14.55
N GLY A 108 0.93 8.19 -13.94
CA GLY A 108 -0.39 8.05 -14.55
C GLY A 108 -0.50 6.83 -15.45
N PHE A 109 -1.72 6.58 -15.91
CA PHE A 109 -2.05 5.50 -16.84
C PHE A 109 -1.54 5.83 -18.25
N PRO A 110 -0.96 4.84 -18.96
CA PRO A 110 -0.56 5.02 -20.34
C PRO A 110 -1.77 5.17 -21.27
N GLU A 111 -1.56 5.79 -22.44
CA GLU A 111 -2.62 6.01 -23.44
C GLU A 111 -3.26 4.71 -23.95
N GLU A 112 -2.55 3.58 -23.90
CA GLU A 112 -3.12 2.25 -24.19
C GLU A 112 -4.29 1.87 -23.26
N ILE A 113 -4.34 2.42 -22.04
CA ILE A 113 -5.46 2.26 -21.10
C ILE A 113 -6.48 3.39 -21.30
N LEU A 114 -6.02 4.63 -21.50
CA LEU A 114 -6.91 5.79 -21.53
C LEU A 114 -7.70 5.93 -22.83
N ILE A 115 -7.15 5.54 -23.98
CA ILE A 115 -7.86 5.57 -25.26
C ILE A 115 -9.14 4.72 -25.20
N PRO A 116 -9.09 3.40 -24.88
CA PRO A 116 -10.30 2.60 -24.82
C PRO A 116 -11.26 3.09 -23.73
N PHE A 117 -10.76 3.62 -22.61
CA PHE A 117 -11.58 4.22 -21.58
C PHE A 117 -12.38 5.44 -22.08
N ARG A 118 -11.73 6.39 -22.75
CA ARG A 118 -12.39 7.56 -23.37
C ARG A 118 -13.38 7.12 -24.45
N GLU A 119 -13.04 6.12 -25.25
CA GLU A 119 -13.90 5.58 -26.30
C GLU A 119 -15.18 4.93 -25.74
N GLN A 120 -15.09 4.22 -24.62
CA GLN A 120 -16.24 3.54 -24.00
C GLN A 120 -17.13 4.52 -23.24
N THR A 121 -16.53 5.47 -22.52
CA THR A 121 -17.25 6.44 -21.70
C THR A 121 -17.81 7.60 -22.52
N LYS A 122 -17.23 7.87 -23.71
CA LYS A 122 -17.49 9.06 -24.54
C LYS A 122 -17.20 10.37 -23.80
N ARG A 123 -16.25 10.35 -22.86
CA ARG A 123 -15.80 11.50 -22.07
C ARG A 123 -14.28 11.60 -22.16
N GLY A 124 -13.75 12.81 -22.02
CA GLY A 124 -12.31 13.04 -21.86
C GLY A 124 -11.81 12.60 -20.48
N VAL A 125 -10.50 12.79 -20.27
CA VAL A 125 -9.82 12.45 -19.02
C VAL A 125 -9.08 13.67 -18.51
N ILE A 126 -9.32 14.00 -17.25
CA ILE A 126 -8.65 15.06 -16.51
C ILE A 126 -7.62 14.43 -15.56
N ALA A 127 -6.48 15.13 -15.40
CA ALA A 127 -5.37 14.83 -14.49
C ALA A 127 -4.48 13.62 -14.87
N ASN A 128 -4.94 12.38 -14.67
CA ASN A 128 -4.15 11.16 -14.86
C ASN A 128 -2.82 11.15 -14.08
N VAL A 129 -2.88 11.28 -12.75
CA VAL A 129 -1.70 11.28 -11.88
C VAL A 129 -1.96 10.53 -10.57
N PRO A 130 -0.93 10.10 -9.82
CA PRO A 130 -1.10 9.71 -8.42
C PRO A 130 -1.50 10.91 -7.57
N ALA A 131 -2.59 10.81 -6.81
CA ALA A 131 -3.07 11.91 -5.97
C ALA A 131 -3.97 11.43 -4.82
N SER A 132 -4.11 12.25 -3.78
CA SER A 132 -5.19 12.08 -2.82
C SER A 132 -6.55 12.34 -3.49
N GLY A 133 -7.57 11.55 -3.13
CA GLY A 133 -8.93 11.76 -3.62
C GLY A 133 -9.49 13.14 -3.25
N THR A 134 -9.18 13.64 -2.05
CA THR A 134 -9.61 14.99 -1.64
C THR A 134 -8.93 16.08 -2.47
N GLU A 135 -7.63 15.95 -2.69
CA GLU A 135 -6.82 16.92 -3.43
C GLU A 135 -7.23 16.99 -4.91
N ILE A 136 -7.43 15.83 -5.55
CA ILE A 136 -7.74 15.80 -6.98
C ILE A 136 -9.15 16.34 -7.26
N ILE A 137 -10.10 16.09 -6.37
CA ILE A 137 -11.46 16.64 -6.47
C ILE A 137 -11.43 18.16 -6.23
N GLU A 138 -10.69 18.64 -5.23
CA GLU A 138 -10.56 20.08 -4.98
C GLU A 138 -9.95 20.82 -6.18
N LYS A 139 -8.94 20.23 -6.82
CA LYS A 139 -8.22 20.83 -7.94
C LYS A 139 -8.98 20.79 -9.27
N HIS A 140 -9.65 19.67 -9.57
CA HIS A 140 -10.24 19.41 -10.89
C HIS A 140 -11.77 19.29 -10.90
N GLY A 141 -12.42 19.40 -9.74
CA GLY A 141 -13.88 19.29 -9.63
C GLY A 141 -14.63 20.35 -10.46
N ALA A 142 -14.14 21.59 -10.47
CA ALA A 142 -14.75 22.66 -11.28
C ALA A 142 -14.63 22.39 -12.78
N GLU A 143 -13.47 21.92 -13.24
CA GLU A 143 -13.22 21.55 -14.65
C GLU A 143 -14.13 20.38 -15.08
N HIS A 144 -14.28 19.37 -14.22
CA HIS A 144 -15.22 18.27 -14.43
C HIS A 144 -16.67 18.76 -14.54
N MET A 145 -17.08 19.67 -13.65
CA MET A 145 -18.43 20.23 -13.67
C MET A 145 -18.73 21.02 -14.95
N GLU A 146 -17.73 21.68 -15.53
CA GLU A 146 -17.87 22.48 -16.75
C GLU A 146 -17.84 21.61 -18.02
N THR A 147 -16.92 20.66 -18.10
CA THR A 147 -16.65 19.87 -19.32
C THR A 147 -17.43 18.56 -19.37
N GLY A 148 -17.70 17.97 -18.21
CA GLY A 148 -18.18 16.60 -18.07
C GLY A 148 -17.09 15.53 -18.24
N ASP A 149 -15.83 15.89 -18.43
CA ASP A 149 -14.73 14.93 -18.57
C ASP A 149 -14.40 14.27 -17.22
N LEU A 150 -13.99 13.00 -17.23
CA LEU A 150 -13.81 12.24 -16.00
C LEU A 150 -12.45 12.54 -15.34
N ILE A 151 -12.45 12.76 -14.02
CA ILE A 151 -11.20 12.90 -13.26
C ILE A 151 -10.67 11.48 -13.04
N VAL A 152 -9.55 11.14 -13.68
CA VAL A 152 -8.90 9.84 -13.53
C VAL A 152 -7.62 10.03 -12.74
N TYR A 153 -7.43 9.21 -11.72
CA TYR A 153 -6.25 9.25 -10.86
C TYR A 153 -5.94 7.88 -10.27
N THR A 154 -4.80 7.77 -9.61
CA THR A 154 -4.32 6.54 -8.97
C THR A 154 -3.71 6.85 -7.60
N SER A 155 -3.20 5.82 -6.93
CA SER A 155 -2.47 5.95 -5.66
C SER A 155 -1.11 5.25 -5.75
N ALA A 156 -0.50 4.93 -4.61
CA ALA A 156 0.67 4.07 -4.57
C ALA A 156 0.34 2.58 -4.89
N ASP A 157 -0.92 2.18 -4.69
CA ASP A 157 -1.42 0.84 -5.00
C ASP A 157 -1.88 0.72 -6.47
N SER A 158 -2.04 -0.52 -6.93
CA SER A 158 -2.58 -0.82 -8.27
C SER A 158 -4.09 -0.60 -8.33
N VAL A 159 -4.50 0.67 -8.44
CA VAL A 159 -5.91 1.08 -8.49
C VAL A 159 -6.15 2.10 -9.60
N PHE A 160 -7.29 1.97 -10.29
CA PHE A 160 -7.81 2.93 -11.25
C PHE A 160 -9.02 3.63 -10.66
N GLN A 161 -8.90 4.92 -10.35
CA GLN A 161 -9.93 5.68 -9.66
C GLN A 161 -10.55 6.71 -10.59
N ILE A 162 -11.88 6.79 -10.55
CA ILE A 162 -12.68 7.72 -11.33
C ILE A 162 -13.48 8.57 -10.35
N ALA A 163 -13.29 9.89 -10.41
CA ALA A 163 -14.12 10.85 -9.70
C ALA A 163 -15.01 11.61 -10.70
N ALA A 164 -16.29 11.70 -10.36
CA ALA A 164 -17.29 12.46 -11.10
C ALA A 164 -18.36 12.97 -10.13
N HIS A 165 -18.88 14.15 -10.39
CA HIS A 165 -19.98 14.73 -9.63
C HIS A 165 -21.31 14.11 -10.08
N GLU A 166 -22.17 13.75 -9.13
CA GLU A 166 -23.40 12.98 -9.40
C GLU A 166 -24.39 13.72 -10.31
N ASP A 167 -24.45 15.06 -10.23
CA ASP A 167 -25.28 15.88 -11.12
C ASP A 167 -24.82 15.88 -12.59
N VAL A 168 -23.56 15.50 -12.86
CA VAL A 168 -22.97 15.46 -14.22
C VAL A 168 -22.88 14.03 -14.75
N VAL A 169 -22.53 13.10 -13.86
CA VAL A 169 -22.47 11.66 -14.14
C VAL A 169 -23.27 10.95 -13.03
N PRO A 170 -24.51 10.52 -13.31
CA PRO A 170 -25.30 9.77 -12.34
C PRO A 170 -24.56 8.52 -11.86
N ILE A 171 -24.74 8.15 -10.60
CA ILE A 171 -24.01 7.04 -9.96
C ILE A 171 -24.11 5.72 -10.74
N GLU A 172 -25.29 5.39 -11.28
CA GLU A 172 -25.50 4.18 -12.08
C GLU A 172 -24.68 4.19 -13.38
N MET A 173 -24.49 5.38 -13.97
CA MET A 173 -23.67 5.55 -15.15
C MET A 173 -22.18 5.47 -14.81
N LEU A 174 -21.76 6.05 -13.67
CA LEU A 174 -20.38 5.95 -13.20
C LEU A 174 -19.97 4.50 -12.93
N TYR A 175 -20.85 3.68 -12.34
CA TYR A 175 -20.58 2.24 -12.12
C TYR A 175 -20.62 1.39 -13.40
N ARG A 176 -21.27 1.88 -14.45
CA ARG A 176 -21.30 1.19 -15.74
C ARG A 176 -20.01 1.40 -16.53
N TYR A 177 -19.32 2.52 -16.31
CA TYR A 177 -17.99 2.79 -16.86
C TYR A 177 -16.95 1.87 -16.22
#